data_AF-A0A7J3MUG9-F1
#
_entry.id   AF-A0A7J3MUG9-F1
#
_cell.length_a   1.000
_cell.length_b   1.000
_cell.length_c   1.000
_cell.angle_alpha   90.00
_cell.angle_beta   90.00
_cell.angle_gamma   90.00
#
_symmetry.space_group_name_H-M   'P 1'
#
loop_
_entity.id
_entity.type
_entity.pdbx_description
1 polymer ?
#
loop_
_entity_poly.entity_id
_entity_poly.type
_entity_poly.pdbx_seq_one_letter_code
_entity_poly.pdbx_strand_id
1 'polypeptide(L)'
;MVRYRVTLKQAYGDVEVEGESIEEVLRNLGNLKKIAEQVGEALGVEAPGEKTQAPEAVVKVKRRRGKSEAVVALENIETHLLPGKFFAQPRSTAEVRQKLKEVTGITFQSRKVSQALGILYKSNKLSRTGTKGNYKYFKKP
;
A
#
# COMPACT_ATOMS: atom_id res chain seq x y z
N MET A 1 -4.73 -13.07 -20.26
CA MET A 1 -6.13 -13.37 -19.87
C MET A 1 -6.63 -12.28 -18.95
N VAL A 2 -7.79 -11.71 -19.26
CA VAL A 2 -8.43 -10.63 -18.48
C VAL A 2 -9.33 -11.31 -17.45
N ARG A 3 -9.17 -10.99 -16.16
CA ARG A 3 -10.03 -11.50 -15.08
C ARG A 3 -11.03 -10.43 -14.68
N TYR A 4 -12.29 -10.82 -14.56
CA TYR A 4 -13.39 -9.96 -14.16
C TYR A 4 -13.76 -10.25 -12.70
N ARG A 5 -13.96 -9.20 -11.91
CA ARG A 5 -14.34 -9.31 -10.50
C ARG A 5 -15.57 -8.46 -10.24
N VAL A 6 -16.56 -9.05 -9.57
CA VAL A 6 -17.72 -8.32 -9.04
C VAL A 6 -17.74 -8.47 -7.53
N THR A 7 -17.80 -7.34 -6.84
CA THR A 7 -17.85 -7.26 -5.38
C THR A 7 -19.21 -6.67 -4.98
N LEU A 8 -20.00 -7.45 -4.24
CA LEU A 8 -21.23 -6.98 -3.62
C LEU A 8 -20.93 -6.61 -2.18
N LYS A 9 -21.07 -5.31 -1.87
CA LYS A 9 -20.83 -4.79 -0.52
C LYS A 9 -22.09 -4.98 0.32
N GLN A 10 -21.95 -5.66 1.45
CA GLN A 10 -23.04 -5.83 2.40
C GLN A 10 -22.62 -5.37 3.80
N ALA A 11 -23.61 -5.09 4.65
CA ALA A 11 -23.39 -4.56 6.00
C ALA A 11 -22.50 -5.47 6.87
N TYR A 12 -22.46 -6.76 6.57
CA TYR A 12 -21.73 -7.77 7.32
C TYR A 12 -20.43 -8.24 6.63
N GLY A 13 -20.14 -7.76 5.41
CA GLY A 13 -18.96 -8.17 4.66
C GLY A 13 -19.07 -7.94 3.15
N ASP A 14 -17.93 -8.02 2.48
CA ASP A 14 -17.86 -7.93 1.02
C ASP A 14 -17.88 -9.36 0.43
N VAL A 15 -18.82 -9.64 -0.48
CA VAL A 15 -18.91 -10.92 -1.20
C VAL A 15 -18.34 -10.70 -2.61
N GLU A 16 -17.26 -11.41 -2.94
CA GLU A 16 -16.57 -11.28 -4.22
C GLU A 16 -16.70 -12.56 -5.07
N VAL A 17 -16.98 -12.39 -6.36
CA VAL A 17 -16.86 -13.45 -7.37
C VAL A 17 -15.89 -13.01 -8.45
N GLU A 18 -14.95 -13.89 -8.77
CA GLU A 18 -13.99 -13.76 -9.85
C GLU A 18 -14.32 -14.76 -10.96
N GLY A 19 -14.22 -14.32 -12.21
CA GLY A 19 -14.40 -15.17 -13.38
C GLY A 19 -13.48 -14.76 -14.52
N GLU A 20 -13.26 -15.67 -15.46
CA GLU A 20 -12.38 -15.45 -16.61
C GLU A 20 -13.12 -14.84 -17.80
N SER A 21 -14.45 -14.81 -17.75
CA SER A 21 -15.31 -14.13 -18.72
C SER A 21 -16.44 -13.36 -18.03
N ILE A 22 -16.91 -12.29 -18.67
CA ILE A 22 -18.05 -11.47 -18.19
C ILE A 22 -19.32 -12.33 -18.09
N GLU A 23 -19.53 -13.25 -19.03
CA GLU A 23 -20.70 -14.13 -19.08
C GLU A 23 -20.72 -15.10 -17.89
N GLU A 24 -19.57 -15.62 -17.49
CA GLU A 24 -19.41 -16.49 -16.32
C GLU A 24 -19.69 -15.73 -15.02
N VAL A 25 -19.20 -14.49 -14.92
CA VAL A 25 -19.49 -13.62 -13.77
C VAL A 25 -20.99 -13.29 -13.70
N LEU A 26 -21.64 -13.00 -14.84
CA LEU A 26 -23.07 -12.70 -14.91
C LEU A 26 -23.94 -13.90 -14.55
N ARG A 27 -23.59 -15.11 -15.00
CA ARG A 27 -24.30 -16.36 -14.61
C ARG A 27 -24.20 -16.60 -13.10
N ASN A 28 -23.06 -16.26 -12.51
CA ASN A 28 -22.80 -16.46 -11.08
C ASN A 28 -23.36 -15.34 -10.19
N LEU A 29 -23.87 -14.23 -10.73
CA LEU A 29 -24.52 -13.17 -9.95
C LEU A 29 -25.76 -13.66 -9.19
N GLY A 30 -26.56 -14.54 -9.79
CA GLY A 30 -27.73 -15.12 -9.13
C GLY A 30 -27.35 -15.95 -7.90
N ASN A 31 -26.22 -16.65 -7.99
CA ASN A 31 -25.66 -17.41 -6.88
C ASN A 31 -25.02 -16.49 -5.83
N LEU A 32 -24.37 -15.41 -6.26
CA LEU A 32 -23.82 -14.39 -5.38
C LEU A 32 -24.91 -13.78 -4.49
N LYS A 33 -26.07 -13.44 -5.08
CA LYS A 33 -27.22 -12.90 -4.34
C LYS A 33 -27.76 -13.88 -3.30
N LYS A 34 -27.86 -15.16 -3.64
CA LYS A 34 -28.30 -16.21 -2.69
C LYS A 34 -27.33 -16.39 -1.53
N ILE A 35 -26.02 -16.41 -1.81
CA ILE A 35 -24.98 -16.48 -0.78
C ILE A 35 -25.05 -15.24 0.11
N ALA A 36 -25.25 -14.07 -0.50
CA ALA A 36 -25.47 -12.78 0.16
C ALA A 36 -26.78 -12.70 0.98
N GLU A 37 -27.78 -13.51 0.70
CA GLU A 37 -28.99 -13.59 1.52
C GLU A 37 -28.78 -14.58 2.67
N GLN A 38 -28.23 -15.76 2.39
CA GLN A 38 -27.97 -16.81 3.39
C GLN A 38 -26.95 -16.38 4.46
N VAL A 39 -25.90 -15.65 4.08
CA VAL A 39 -24.91 -15.14 5.04
C VAL A 39 -25.50 -14.01 5.89
N GLY A 40 -26.41 -13.20 5.32
CA GLY A 40 -27.13 -12.17 6.07
C GLY A 40 -28.09 -12.75 7.10
N GLU A 41 -28.82 -13.80 6.71
CA GLU A 41 -29.75 -14.53 7.56
C GLU A 41 -29.03 -15.28 8.70
N ALA A 42 -27.89 -15.93 8.40
CA ALA A 42 -27.05 -16.61 9.38
C ALA A 42 -26.38 -15.66 10.40
N LEU A 43 -26.16 -14.40 10.02
CA LEU A 43 -25.56 -13.37 10.89
C LEU A 43 -26.60 -12.51 11.62
N GLY A 44 -27.91 -12.78 11.43
CA GLY A 44 -28.99 -12.08 12.11
C GLY A 44 -29.09 -10.60 11.75
N VAL A 45 -28.62 -10.20 10.57
CA VAL A 45 -28.64 -8.80 10.13
C VAL A 45 -29.81 -8.63 9.16
N GLU A 46 -30.92 -8.07 9.66
CA GLU A 46 -32.02 -7.65 8.81
C GLU A 46 -31.53 -6.62 7.78
N ALA A 47 -31.92 -6.84 6.53
CA ALA A 47 -31.56 -5.98 5.41
C ALA A 47 -32.02 -4.54 5.66
N PRO A 48 -31.12 -3.54 5.65
CA PRO A 48 -31.55 -2.15 5.62
C PRO A 48 -32.02 -1.85 4.20
N GLY A 49 -33.29 -1.47 4.11
CA GLY A 49 -33.95 -1.07 2.89
C GLY A 49 -33.30 0.10 2.16
N GLU A 50 -33.80 0.24 0.95
CA GLU A 50 -33.66 1.34 0.00
C GLU A 50 -33.39 2.70 0.66
N LYS A 51 -32.19 3.25 0.45
CA LYS A 51 -31.97 4.71 0.42
C LYS A 51 -31.06 5.09 -0.76
N THR A 52 -31.74 5.41 -1.85
CA THR A 52 -31.52 6.46 -2.84
C THR A 52 -30.21 7.29 -2.77
N GLN A 53 -29.46 7.22 -3.88
CA GLN A 53 -28.66 8.25 -4.58
C GLN A 53 -27.71 9.19 -3.80
N ALA A 54 -26.41 9.13 -4.16
CA ALA A 54 -25.65 10.23 -4.79
C ALA A 54 -24.25 9.74 -5.20
N PRO A 55 -23.65 10.26 -6.29
CA PRO A 55 -22.40 9.75 -6.84
C PRO A 55 -21.22 10.46 -6.19
N GLU A 56 -20.56 9.89 -5.18
CA GLU A 56 -19.35 10.53 -4.68
C GLU A 56 -18.38 9.62 -3.93
N ALA A 57 -17.10 9.96 -4.16
CA ALA A 57 -15.90 9.49 -3.52
C ALA A 57 -15.53 8.01 -3.72
N VAL A 58 -14.51 7.81 -4.56
CA VAL A 58 -13.53 6.72 -4.44
C VAL A 58 -12.93 6.80 -3.02
N VAL A 59 -13.61 6.20 -2.05
CA VAL A 59 -13.11 6.03 -0.69
C VAL A 59 -11.90 5.11 -0.82
N LYS A 60 -10.71 5.72 -0.86
CA LYS A 60 -9.44 5.02 -0.67
C LYS A 60 -9.54 4.33 0.68
N VAL A 61 -9.91 3.05 0.65
CA VAL A 61 -9.89 2.17 1.80
C VAL A 61 -8.49 2.29 2.40
N LYS A 62 -8.41 2.96 3.55
CA LYS A 62 -7.20 3.07 4.36
C LYS A 62 -7.00 1.69 4.98
N ARG A 63 -6.58 0.72 4.14
CA ARG A 63 -6.18 -0.61 4.59
C ARG A 63 -5.16 -0.37 5.69
N ARG A 64 -5.47 -0.80 6.93
CA ARG A 64 -4.49 -0.97 8.00
C ARG A 64 -3.48 -2.01 7.51
N ARG A 65 -2.51 -1.55 6.71
CA ARG A 65 -1.39 -2.34 6.23
C ARG A 65 -0.49 -2.56 7.43
N GLY A 66 -0.11 -3.81 7.72
CA GLY A 66 1.09 -4.08 8.51
C GLY A 66 2.22 -3.16 8.03
N LYS A 67 3.04 -2.66 8.97
CA LYS A 67 4.04 -1.61 8.71
C LYS A 67 4.75 -1.91 7.39
N SER A 68 4.48 -1.11 6.37
CA SER A 68 5.01 -1.40 5.04
C SER A 68 6.53 -1.37 5.10
N GLU A 69 7.21 -2.24 4.37
CA GLU A 69 8.68 -2.33 4.36
C GLU A 69 9.35 -0.96 4.12
N ALA A 70 8.72 -0.07 3.34
CA ALA A 70 9.20 1.31 3.15
C ALA A 70 9.11 2.17 4.42
N VAL A 71 8.08 1.98 5.25
CA VAL A 71 7.94 2.64 6.56
C VAL A 71 8.98 2.10 7.55
N VAL A 72 9.21 0.77 7.55
CA VAL A 72 10.27 0.17 8.37
C VAL A 72 11.65 0.68 7.94
N ALA A 73 11.92 0.74 6.63
CA ALA A 73 13.16 1.33 6.10
C ALA A 73 13.28 2.80 6.50
N LEU A 74 12.20 3.58 6.44
CA LEU A 74 12.17 4.98 6.86
C LEU A 74 12.54 5.13 8.35
N GLU A 75 11.87 4.39 9.24
CA GLU A 75 12.14 4.39 10.68
C GLU A 75 13.63 4.07 10.96
N ASN A 76 14.19 3.07 10.28
CA ASN A 76 15.59 2.69 10.45
C ASN A 76 16.58 3.73 9.90
N ILE A 77 16.27 4.37 8.77
CA ILE A 77 17.11 5.46 8.24
C ILE A 77 17.10 6.64 9.22
N GLU A 78 15.94 6.99 9.76
CA GLU A 78 15.80 8.11 10.70
C GLU A 78 16.49 7.84 12.04
N THR A 79 16.41 6.60 12.53
CA THR A 79 16.97 6.23 13.84
C THR A 79 18.47 6.00 13.78
N HIS A 80 18.98 5.36 12.71
CA HIS A 80 20.37 4.89 12.67
C HIS A 80 21.28 5.70 11.73
N LEU A 81 20.75 6.24 10.63
CA LEU A 81 21.59 6.85 9.60
C LEU A 81 21.56 8.39 9.61
N LEU A 82 20.41 9.01 9.91
CA LEU A 82 20.28 10.48 9.98
C LEU A 82 21.03 11.15 11.14
N PRO A 83 21.12 10.55 12.36
CA PRO A 83 21.87 11.17 13.45
C PRO A 83 23.37 11.15 13.20
N GLY A 84 23.86 10.18 12.44
CA GLY A 84 25.28 10.03 12.13
C GLY A 84 25.79 10.95 11.02
N LYS A 85 27.09 10.85 10.73
CA LYS A 85 27.76 11.56 9.62
C LYS A 85 27.54 10.90 8.25
N PHE A 86 26.72 9.86 8.16
CA PHE A 86 26.57 9.06 6.93
C PHE A 86 26.08 9.89 5.74
N PHE A 87 25.12 10.78 5.99
CA PHE A 87 24.58 11.71 5.01
C PHE A 87 25.33 13.06 4.95
N ALA A 88 26.48 13.21 5.62
CA ALA A 88 27.31 14.41 5.45
C ALA A 88 27.90 14.50 4.03
N GLN A 89 27.98 13.36 3.33
CA GLN A 89 28.31 13.27 1.91
C GLN A 89 27.11 12.74 1.11
N PRO A 90 26.99 13.06 -0.19
CA PRO A 90 25.94 12.51 -1.03
C PRO A 90 26.03 10.99 -1.18
N ARG A 91 24.97 10.27 -0.79
CA ARG A 91 24.87 8.80 -0.85
C ARG A 91 23.80 8.32 -1.81
N SER A 92 24.14 7.33 -2.62
CA SER A 92 23.20 6.63 -3.50
C SER A 92 22.26 5.71 -2.73
N THR A 93 21.14 5.34 -3.35
CA THR A 93 20.20 4.35 -2.80
C THR A 93 20.87 3.01 -2.48
N ALA A 94 21.84 2.59 -3.30
CA ALA A 94 22.57 1.33 -3.11
C ALA A 94 23.44 1.37 -1.85
N GLU A 95 24.17 2.46 -1.64
CA GLU A 95 24.98 2.68 -0.41
C GLU A 95 24.10 2.72 0.83
N VAL A 96 22.97 3.43 0.78
CA VAL A 96 22.01 3.49 1.90
C VAL A 96 21.47 2.10 2.22
N ARG A 97 21.09 1.32 1.20
CA ARG A 97 20.59 -0.05 1.38
C ARG A 97 21.65 -0.96 2.03
N GLN A 98 22.89 -0.87 1.57
CA GLN A 98 23.99 -1.64 2.13
C GLN A 98 24.23 -1.25 3.60
N LYS A 99 24.30 0.05 3.89
CA LYS A 99 24.48 0.53 5.27
C LYS A 99 23.34 0.13 6.19
N LEU A 100 22.09 0.16 5.70
CA LEU A 100 20.95 -0.33 6.47
C LEU A 100 21.11 -1.81 6.83
N LYS A 101 21.50 -2.65 5.86
CA LYS A 101 21.76 -4.07 6.11
C LYS A 101 22.85 -4.28 7.16
N GLU A 102 23.93 -3.50 7.11
CA GLU A 102 25.03 -3.56 8.08
C GLU A 102 24.58 -3.22 9.51
N VAL A 103 23.70 -2.22 9.67
CA VAL A 103 23.31 -1.73 10.99
C VAL A 103 22.15 -2.50 11.59
N THR A 104 21.17 -2.93 10.78
CA THR A 104 19.94 -3.56 11.27
C THR A 104 19.89 -5.06 11.02
N GLY A 105 20.79 -5.61 10.18
CA GLY A 105 20.73 -6.99 9.71
C GLY A 105 19.61 -7.27 8.69
N ILE A 106 18.75 -6.29 8.39
CA ILE A 106 17.58 -6.45 7.53
C ILE A 106 17.95 -6.13 6.09
N THR A 107 17.60 -7.04 5.18
CA THR A 107 17.78 -6.80 3.74
C THR A 107 16.51 -6.17 3.16
N PHE A 108 16.58 -4.87 2.87
CA PHE A 108 15.49 -4.14 2.23
C PHE A 108 15.56 -4.21 0.71
N GLN A 109 14.41 -4.20 0.05
CA GLN A 109 14.31 -4.01 -1.40
C GLN A 109 14.72 -2.58 -1.80
N SER A 110 15.50 -2.44 -2.87
CA SER A 110 15.97 -1.12 -3.37
C SER A 110 14.81 -0.16 -3.65
N ARG A 111 13.67 -0.66 -4.16
CA ARG A 111 12.47 0.16 -4.40
C ARG A 111 11.92 0.77 -3.11
N LYS A 112 11.95 0.03 -1.99
CA LYS A 112 11.44 0.48 -0.70
C LYS A 112 12.37 1.50 -0.05
N VAL A 113 13.68 1.27 -0.15
CA VAL A 113 14.70 2.25 0.28
C VAL A 113 14.57 3.54 -0.54
N SER A 114 14.40 3.46 -1.85
CA SER A 114 14.18 4.64 -2.70
C SER A 114 12.88 5.38 -2.33
N GLN A 115 11.81 4.66 -1.96
CA GLN A 115 10.57 5.27 -1.49
C GLN A 115 10.79 6.01 -0.16
N ALA A 116 11.50 5.39 0.79
CA ALA A 116 11.84 6.01 2.07
C ALA A 116 12.69 7.27 1.90
N LEU A 117 13.74 7.22 1.08
CA LEU A 117 14.57 8.39 0.74
C LEU A 117 13.77 9.49 0.04
N GLY A 118 12.82 9.12 -0.82
CA GLY A 118 11.90 10.07 -1.45
C GLY A 118 10.97 10.76 -0.44
N ILE A 119 10.53 10.05 0.61
CA ILE A 119 9.76 10.64 1.72
C ILE A 119 10.63 11.62 2.50
N LEU A 120 11.88 11.24 2.84
CA LEU A 120 12.82 12.11 3.55
C LEU A 120 13.20 13.38 2.78
N TYR A 121 13.28 13.26 1.45
CA TYR A 121 13.47 14.41 0.58
C TYR A 121 12.25 15.34 0.61
N LYS A 122 11.03 14.79 0.49
CA LYS A 122 9.79 15.56 0.56
C LYS A 122 9.56 16.21 1.93
N SER A 123 10.04 15.59 3.01
CA SER A 123 9.95 16.13 4.36
C SER A 123 11.10 17.08 4.73
N ASN A 124 11.89 17.52 3.75
CA ASN A 124 13.03 18.44 3.93
C ASN A 124 14.16 17.94 4.85
N LYS A 125 14.17 16.66 5.24
CA LYS A 125 15.25 16.07 6.06
C LYS A 125 16.51 15.77 5.24
N LEU A 126 16.34 15.45 3.96
CA LEU A 126 17.42 15.20 3.02
C LEU A 126 17.29 16.12 1.79
N SER A 127 18.43 16.51 1.24
CA SER A 127 18.55 17.09 -0.10
C SER A 127 19.01 16.02 -1.08
N ARG A 128 18.70 16.20 -2.37
CA ARG A 128 19.14 15.29 -3.44
C ARG A 128 19.98 16.03 -4.48
N THR A 129 20.97 15.35 -5.03
CA THR A 129 21.79 15.81 -6.16
C THR A 129 21.87 14.72 -7.23
N GLY A 130 22.23 15.10 -8.47
CA GLY A 130 22.35 14.19 -9.61
C GLY A 130 21.14 14.17 -10.55
N THR A 131 21.21 13.30 -11.55
CA THR A 131 20.22 13.17 -12.63
C THR A 131 19.23 12.04 -12.37
N LYS A 132 18.13 12.03 -13.14
CA LYS A 132 17.06 11.02 -13.03
C LYS A 132 17.65 9.61 -13.17
N GLY A 133 17.52 8.81 -12.10
CA GLY A 133 18.04 7.44 -12.04
C GLY A 133 19.32 7.29 -11.20
N ASN A 134 20.09 8.37 -11.01
CA ASN A 134 21.35 8.38 -10.27
C ASN A 134 21.34 9.43 -9.15
N TYR A 135 20.23 9.52 -8.42
CA TYR A 135 20.12 10.44 -7.30
C TYR A 135 21.01 10.03 -6.14
N LYS A 136 21.69 11.02 -5.56
CA LYS A 136 22.39 10.92 -4.30
C LYS A 136 21.74 11.83 -3.27
N TYR A 137 21.70 11.40 -2.02
CA TYR A 137 21.03 12.08 -0.92
C TYR A 137 22.04 12.51 0.14
N PHE A 138 21.89 13.71 0.66
CA PHE A 138 22.72 14.26 1.73
C PHE A 138 21.85 15.03 2.73
N LYS A 139 22.34 15.17 3.96
CA LYS A 139 21.64 15.91 5.01
C LYS A 139 21.60 17.38 4.61
N LYS A 140 20.42 17.97 4.70
CA LYS A 140 20.29 19.41 4.47
C LYS A 140 21.10 20.14 5.56
N PRO A 141 21.97 21.10 5.21
CA PRO A 141 22.68 21.91 6.20
C PRO A 141 21.69 22.67 7.08
#